data_AF-A0A6B3FRL6-F1
#
_entry.id   AF-A0A6B3FRL6-F1
#
_cell.length_a   1.000
_cell.length_b   1.000
_cell.length_c   1.000
_cell.angle_alpha   90.00
_cell.angle_beta   90.00
_cell.angle_gamma   90.00
#
_symmetry.space_group_name_H-M   'P 1'
#
loop_
_entity.id
_entity.type
_entity.pdbx_description
1 polymer ?
#
loop_
_entity_poly.entity_id
_entity_poly.type
_entity_poly.pdbx_seq_one_letter_code
_entity_poly.pdbx_strand_id
1 'polypeptide(L)' 'MSAQILDGKATAAQIKSELKERVAVLRERGIVPGLGTLLVGEDPGSQKYVAGKHRDCAQVG' A
#
# COMPACT_ATOMS: atom_id res chain seq x y z
N MET A 1 -13.90 -8.42 31.25
CA MET A 1 -13.57 -7.53 30.10
C MET A 1 -13.29 -8.42 28.90
N SER A 2 -13.89 -8.11 27.74
CA SER A 2 -13.50 -8.74 26.48
C SER A 2 -12.30 -8.01 25.87
N ALA A 3 -11.55 -8.69 25.00
CA ALA A 3 -10.46 -8.07 24.27
C ALA A 3 -10.98 -6.98 23.33
N GLN A 4 -10.21 -5.91 23.17
CA GLN A 4 -10.47 -4.88 22.17
C GLN A 4 -10.15 -5.42 20.78
N ILE A 5 -11.08 -5.27 19.84
CA ILE A 5 -10.85 -5.63 18.44
C ILE A 5 -10.00 -4.53 17.78
N LEU A 6 -8.89 -4.93 17.18
CA LEU A 6 -8.09 -4.06 16.33
C LEU A 6 -8.58 -4.22 14.89
N ASP A 7 -9.31 -3.22 14.39
CA ASP A 7 -9.83 -3.22 13.01
C ASP A 7 -8.73 -2.85 12.01
N GLY A 8 -8.04 -3.87 11.50
CA GLY A 8 -6.99 -3.69 10.50
C GLY A 8 -7.48 -3.06 9.19
N LYS A 9 -8.77 -3.17 8.83
CA LYS A 9 -9.28 -2.55 7.59
C LYS A 9 -9.41 -1.05 7.77
N ALA A 10 -10.00 -0.61 8.88
CA ALA A 10 -10.10 0.80 9.21
C ALA A 10 -8.71 1.43 9.36
N THR A 11 -7.80 0.77 10.08
CA THR A 11 -6.42 1.23 10.24
C THR A 11 -5.68 1.32 8.91
N ALA A 12 -5.79 0.31 8.03
CA ALA A 12 -5.14 0.36 6.72
C ALA A 12 -5.69 1.48 5.82
N ALA A 13 -7.00 1.74 5.86
CA ALA A 13 -7.62 2.82 5.10
C ALA A 13 -7.11 4.19 5.57
N GLN A 14 -7.01 4.40 6.89
CA GLN A 14 -6.47 5.63 7.45
C GLN A 14 -5.00 5.85 7.02
N ILE A 15 -4.15 4.84 7.16
CA ILE A 15 -2.73 4.93 6.77
C ILE A 15 -2.59 5.28 5.28
N LYS A 16 -3.40 4.67 4.40
CA LYS A 16 -3.36 4.98 2.97
C LYS A 16 -3.77 6.43 2.67
N SER A 17 -4.73 6.98 3.42
CA SER A 17 -5.11 8.39 3.29
C SER A 17 -3.97 9.33 3.67
N GLU A 18 -3.34 9.09 4.83
CA GLU A 18 -2.21 9.88 5.31
C GLU A 18 -0.99 9.78 4.37
N LEU A 19 -0.73 8.60 3.81
CA LEU A 19 0.35 8.41 2.85
C LEU A 19 0.12 9.18 1.56
N LYS A 20 -1.13 9.25 1.08
CA LYS A 20 -1.46 9.96 -0.16
C LYS A 20 -1.10 11.44 -0.07
N GLU A 21 -1.37 12.07 1.08
CA GLU A 21 -0.98 13.46 1.35
C GLU A 21 0.54 13.63 1.33
N ARG A 22 1.27 12.71 1.98
CA ARG A 22 2.74 12.75 2.02
C ARG A 22 3.36 12.57 0.64
N VAL A 23 2.81 11.67 -0.18
CA VAL A 23 3.29 11.46 -1.55
C VAL A 23 2.98 12.67 -2.44
N ALA A 24 1.83 13.34 -2.25
CA ALA A 24 1.54 14.59 -2.95
C ALA A 24 2.61 15.67 -2.66
N VAL A 25 3.01 15.83 -1.40
CA VAL A 25 4.08 16.78 -1.01
C VAL A 25 5.42 16.42 -1.64
N LEU A 26 5.75 15.12 -1.77
CA LEU A 26 6.98 14.70 -2.46
C LEU A 26 6.91 15.03 -3.96
N ARG A 27 5.75 14.83 -4.58
CA ARG A 27 5.54 15.13 -5.99
C ARG A 27 5.71 16.62 -6.29
N GLU A 28 5.24 17.51 -5.42
CA GLU A 28 5.47 18.96 -5.52
C GLU A 28 6.96 19.32 -5.49
N ARG A 29 7.80 18.50 -4.86
CA ARG A 29 9.26 18.64 -4.83
C ARG A 29 9.96 17.94 -6.00
N GLY A 30 9.20 17.45 -6.98
CA GLY A 30 9.73 16.70 -8.12
C GLY A 30 10.15 15.26 -7.80
N ILE A 31 9.78 14.73 -6.64
CA ILE A 31 10.10 13.35 -6.23
C ILE A 31 8.86 12.49 -6.42
N VAL A 32 8.96 11.46 -7.26
CA VAL A 32 7.87 10.49 -7.47
C VAL A 32 8.33 9.13 -6.95
N PRO A 33 7.88 8.71 -5.76
CA PRO A 33 8.14 7.38 -5.24
C PRO A 33 7.55 6.30 -6.16
N GLY A 34 8.19 5.13 -6.21
CA GLY A 34 7.70 3.99 -6.98
C GLY A 34 8.00 2.67 -6.27
N LEU A 35 7.19 1.65 -6.56
CA LEU A 35 7.35 0.29 -6.05
C LEU A 35 7.81 -0.66 -7.17
N GLY A 36 8.97 -1.28 -6.98
CA GLY A 36 9.44 -2.39 -7.81
C GLY A 36 9.31 -3.73 -7.08
N THR A 37 8.84 -4.76 -7.77
CA THR A 37 8.79 -6.14 -7.25
C THR A 37 9.43 -7.11 -8.23
N LEU A 38 10.32 -7.97 -7.76
CA LEU A 38 10.83 -9.11 -8.53
C LEU A 38 10.13 -10.39 -8.05
N LEU A 39 9.40 -11.04 -8.95
CA LEU A 39 8.76 -12.33 -8.69
C LEU A 39 9.51 -13.40 -9.49
N VAL A 40 9.86 -14.50 -8.82
CA VAL A 40 10.51 -15.66 -9.45
C VAL A 40 9.53 -16.83 -9.42
N GLY A 41 9.25 -17.41 -10.58
CA GLY A 41 8.23 -18.45 -10.75
C GLY A 41 6.81 -17.90 -10.85
N GLU A 42 5.84 -18.81 -10.78
CA GLU A 42 4.42 -18.52 -11.12
C GLU A 42 3.44 -18.97 -10.04
N ASP A 43 3.88 -19.03 -8.78
CA ASP A 43 2.97 -19.37 -7.67
C ASP A 43 1.75 -18.42 -7.66
N PRO A 44 0.51 -18.93 -7.81
CA PRO A 44 -0.68 -18.09 -7.93
C PRO A 44 -0.94 -17.24 -6.68
N GLY A 45 -0.56 -17.72 -5.49
CA GLY A 45 -0.66 -16.95 -4.25
C GLY A 45 0.24 -15.71 -4.30
N SER A 46 1.50 -15.91 -4.67
CA SER A 46 2.50 -14.86 -4.80
C SER A 46 2.11 -13.82 -5.84
N GLN A 47 1.57 -14.23 -7.00
CA GLN A 47 1.07 -13.32 -8.02
C GLN A 47 -0.05 -12.42 -7.47
N LYS A 48 -1.00 -12.98 -6.72
CA LYS A 48 -2.08 -12.19 -6.08
C LYS A 48 -1.54 -11.20 -5.06
N TYR A 49 -0.55 -11.60 -4.24
CA TYR A 49 0.05 -10.70 -3.27
C TYR A 49 0.82 -9.56 -3.93
N VAL A 50 1.61 -9.84 -4.98
CA VAL A 50 2.29 -8.81 -5.76
C VAL A 50 1.28 -7.84 -6.38
N ALA A 51 0.22 -8.36 -7.01
CA ALA A 51 -0.85 -7.53 -7.56
C ALA A 51 -1.54 -6.65 -6.49
N GLY A 52 -1.71 -7.17 -5.28
CA GLY A 52 -2.20 -6.40 -4.13
C GLY A 52 -1.29 -5.23 -3.76
N LYS A 53 0.02 -5.47 -3.68
CA LYS A 53 1.02 -4.42 -3.40
C LYS A 53 1.01 -3.32 -4.46
N HIS A 54 0.93 -3.70 -5.73
CA HIS A 54 0.86 -2.74 -6.84
C HIS A 54 -0.43 -1.92 -6.83
N ARG A 55 -1.57 -2.56 -6.51
CA ARG A 55 -2.86 -1.86 -6.36
C ARG A 55 -2.81 -0.82 -5.25
N ASP A 56 -2.24 -1.18 -4.11
CA ASP A 56 -2.09 -0.27 -2.96
C ASP A 56 -1.14 0.89 -3.27
N CYS A 57 -0.02 0.61 -3.97
CA CYS A 57 0.88 1.64 -4.47
C CYS A 57 0.15 2.62 -5.40
N ALA A 58 -0.64 2.11 -6.36
CA ALA A 58 -1.41 2.95 -7.28
C ALA A 58 -2.49 3.79 -6.57
N GLN A 59 -3.06 3.31 -5.46
CA GLN A 59 -4.04 4.04 -4.67
C GLN A 59 -3.44 5.25 -3.93
N VAL A 60 -2.20 5.12 -3.46
CA VAL A 60 -1.49 6.17 -2.70
C VAL A 60 -0.83 7.20 -3.63
N GLY A 61 -0.41 6.76 -4.82
CA GLY A 61 0.22 7.61 -5.84
C GLY A 61 1.74 7.68 -5.73
#